data_AF-A0A3C1LZH1-F1
#
_entry.id   AF-A0A3C1LZH1-F1
#
_cell.length_a   1.000
_cell.length_b   1.000
_cell.length_c   1.000
_cell.angle_alpha   90.00
_cell.angle_beta   90.00
_cell.angle_gamma   90.00
#
_symmetry.space_group_name_H-M   'P 1'
#
loop_
_entity.id
_entity.type
_entity.pdbx_description
1 polymer ?
#
loop_
_entity_poly.entity_id
_entity_poly.type
_entity_poly.pdbx_seq_one_letter_code
_entity_poly.pdbx_strand_id
1 'polypeptide(L)'
;MSETENPVGPFRSWVGAAIAGGLGLFFYGFFQLLAGQFAVAKVLPNPLANRLAALVRSALLAVAAGGTMVFGIIALGLVLLGLQKVLMGDRQNPQA
;
A
#
# COMPACT_ATOMS: atom_id res chain seq x y z
N MET A 1 28.60 20.49 -3.15
CA MET A 1 27.16 20.23 -3.37
C MET A 1 26.64 19.69 -2.07
N SER A 2 26.16 20.58 -1.21
CA SER A 2 25.74 20.25 0.16
C SER A 2 24.36 19.63 0.09
N GLU A 3 24.30 18.34 0.41
CA GLU A 3 23.07 17.61 0.69
C GLU A 3 22.19 18.47 1.61
N THR A 4 20.97 18.76 1.16
CA THR A 4 19.97 19.48 1.95
C THR A 4 19.55 18.60 3.13
N GLU A 5 20.27 18.74 4.23
CA GLU A 5 19.87 18.28 5.56
C GLU A 5 18.63 19.07 5.99
N ASN A 6 17.47 18.66 5.47
CA ASN A 6 16.20 19.22 5.88
C ASN A 6 15.73 18.39 7.09
N PRO A 7 15.73 18.95 8.31
CA PRO A 7 15.36 18.21 9.52
C PRO A 7 14.00 17.56 9.27
N VAL A 8 13.89 16.27 9.57
CA VAL A 8 12.70 15.46 9.29
C VAL A 8 11.56 15.99 10.16
N GLY A 9 10.89 17.04 9.66
CA GLY A 9 9.81 17.71 10.37
C GLY A 9 8.63 16.76 10.56
N PRO A 10 7.93 16.83 11.69
CA PRO A 10 6.80 15.94 12.02
C PRO A 10 5.72 15.87 10.92
N PHE A 11 5.60 16.93 10.10
CA PHE A 11 4.74 16.97 8.92
C PHE A 11 5.05 15.91 7.85
N ARG A 12 6.31 15.51 7.67
CA ARG A 12 6.73 14.55 6.63
C ARG A 12 6.25 13.12 6.91
N SER A 13 6.19 12.72 8.18
CA SER A 13 5.66 11.41 8.60
C SER A 13 4.14 11.33 8.38
N TRP A 14 3.41 12.40 8.65
CA TRP A 14 1.97 12.46 8.42
C TRP A 14 1.62 12.47 6.93
N VAL A 15 2.35 13.23 6.11
CA VAL A 15 2.18 13.22 4.64
C VAL A 15 2.52 11.84 4.07
N GLY A 16 3.60 11.22 4.54
CA GLY A 16 3.94 9.84 4.18
C GLY A 16 2.85 8.84 4.56
N ALA A 17 2.28 8.96 5.77
CA ALA A 17 1.19 8.10 6.24
C ALA A 17 -0.08 8.27 5.40
N ALA A 18 -0.43 9.51 5.04
CA ALA A 18 -1.58 9.80 4.18
C ALA A 18 -1.40 9.24 2.77
N ILE A 19 -0.21 9.39 2.17
CA ILE A 19 0.12 8.84 0.84
C ILE A 19 0.10 7.30 0.89
N ALA A 20 0.72 6.69 1.90
CA ALA A 20 0.73 5.24 2.06
C ALA A 20 -0.68 4.67 2.29
N GLY A 21 -1.49 5.33 3.13
CA GLY A 21 -2.89 4.96 3.33
C GLY A 21 -3.72 5.08 2.06
N GLY A 22 -3.55 6.16 1.29
CA GLY A 22 -4.23 6.36 0.01
C GLY A 22 -3.87 5.30 -1.04
N LEU A 23 -2.58 4.98 -1.18
CA LEU A 23 -2.11 3.91 -2.06
C LEU A 23 -2.59 2.52 -1.62
N GLY A 24 -2.66 2.27 -0.30
CA GLY A 24 -3.24 1.04 0.23
C GLY A 24 -4.72 0.87 -0.14
N LEU A 25 -5.53 1.94 0.02
CA LEU A 25 -6.93 1.95 -0.40
C LEU A 25 -7.09 1.80 -1.91
N PHE A 26 -6.23 2.43 -2.70
CA PHE A 26 -6.20 2.27 -4.16
C PHE A 26 -5.94 0.80 -4.55
N PHE A 27 -4.93 0.17 -3.94
CA PHE A 27 -4.61 -1.24 -4.16
C PHE A 27 -5.75 -2.17 -3.71
N TYR A 28 -6.44 -1.84 -2.62
CA TYR A 28 -7.60 -2.60 -2.16
C TYR A 28 -8.79 -2.50 -3.15
N GLY A 29 -9.07 -1.31 -3.68
CA GLY A 29 -10.08 -1.13 -4.73
C GLY A 29 -9.75 -1.89 -6.01
N PHE A 30 -8.47 -1.88 -6.41
CA PHE A 30 -7.99 -2.70 -7.53
C PHE A 30 -8.18 -4.20 -7.27
N PHE A 31 -7.89 -4.67 -6.05
CA PHE A 31 -8.14 -6.05 -5.65
C PHE A 31 -9.62 -6.44 -5.78
N GLN A 32 -10.56 -5.58 -5.35
CA GLN A 32 -11.99 -5.84 -5.51
C GLN A 32 -12.43 -5.90 -6.98
N LEU A 33 -11.89 -5.03 -7.84
CA LEU A 33 -12.14 -5.07 -9.29
C LEU A 33 -11.65 -6.37 -9.91
N LEU A 34 -10.47 -6.83 -9.51
CA LEU A 34 -9.97 -8.14 -9.92
C LEU A 34 -10.89 -9.25 -9.45
N ALA A 35 -11.29 -9.25 -8.17
CA ALA A 35 -12.22 -10.22 -7.59
C ALA A 35 -13.54 -10.31 -8.38
N GLY A 36 -14.09 -9.18 -8.84
CA GLY A 36 -15.26 -9.14 -9.71
C GLY A 36 -15.06 -9.83 -11.07
N GLN A 37 -13.87 -9.73 -11.67
CA GLN A 37 -13.52 -10.40 -12.93
C GLN A 37 -13.40 -11.94 -12.80
N PHE A 38 -13.34 -12.48 -11.58
CA PHE A 38 -13.43 -13.93 -11.34
C PHE A 38 -14.87 -14.44 -11.44
N ALA A 39 -15.85 -13.67 -10.98
CA ALA A 39 -17.25 -14.09 -11.00
C ALA A 39 -17.84 -14.11 -12.43
N VAL A 40 -17.34 -13.25 -13.32
CA VAL A 40 -17.80 -13.12 -14.72
C VAL A 40 -17.00 -14.01 -15.68
N ALA A 41 -16.25 -15.00 -15.17
CA ALA A 41 -15.50 -15.92 -16.01
C ALA A 41 -16.45 -16.84 -16.83
N LYS A 42 -16.88 -16.36 -17.99
CA LYS A 42 -17.59 -17.16 -18.99
C LYS A 42 -16.63 -18.25 -19.47
N VAL A 43 -17.07 -19.51 -19.39
CA VAL A 43 -16.31 -20.67 -19.88
C VAL A 43 -16.04 -20.46 -21.38
N LEU A 44 -14.78 -20.21 -21.74
CA LEU A 44 -14.37 -20.15 -23.13
C LEU A 44 -14.36 -21.58 -23.69
N PRO A 45 -14.85 -21.80 -24.92
CA PRO A 45 -14.88 -23.14 -25.53
C PRO A 45 -13.47 -23.74 -25.74
N ASN A 46 -12.42 -22.90 -25.75
CA ASN A 46 -11.05 -23.34 -25.93
C ASN A 46 -10.33 -23.61 -24.59
N PRO A 47 -9.83 -24.84 -24.35
CA PRO A 47 -9.22 -25.22 -23.07
C PRO A 47 -7.91 -24.48 -22.77
N LEU A 48 -7.15 -24.07 -23.80
CA LEU A 48 -5.93 -23.27 -23.62
C LEU A 48 -6.21 -21.86 -23.10
N ALA A 49 -7.24 -21.21 -23.64
CA ALA A 49 -7.64 -19.87 -23.20
C ALA A 49 -8.13 -19.90 -21.74
N ASN A 50 -8.81 -20.97 -21.33
CA ASN A 50 -9.26 -21.12 -19.95
C ASN A 50 -8.09 -21.29 -18.96
N ARG A 51 -7.07 -22.09 -19.32
CA ARG A 51 -5.85 -22.26 -18.51
C ARG A 51 -5.06 -20.96 -18.39
N LEU A 52 -4.87 -20.23 -19.50
CA LEU A 52 -4.24 -18.91 -19.45
C LEU A 52 -5.03 -17.93 -18.58
N ALA A 53 -6.35 -17.89 -18.76
CA ALA A 53 -7.21 -16.98 -18.02
C ALA A 53 -7.22 -17.29 -16.52
N ALA A 54 -7.07 -18.56 -16.13
CA ALA A 54 -6.88 -18.95 -14.73
C ALA A 54 -5.51 -18.53 -14.19
N LEU A 55 -4.44 -18.69 -14.99
CA LEU A 55 -3.07 -18.34 -14.60
C LEU A 55 -2.89 -16.83 -14.41
N VAL A 56 -3.38 -16.03 -15.36
CA VAL A 56 -3.31 -14.57 -15.30
C VAL A 56 -4.11 -14.07 -14.10
N ARG A 57 -5.30 -14.63 -13.86
CA ARG A 57 -6.12 -14.31 -12.69
C ARG A 57 -5.38 -14.59 -11.37
N SER A 58 -4.79 -15.77 -11.20
CA SER A 58 -4.05 -16.10 -9.98
C SER A 58 -2.82 -15.21 -9.80
N ALA A 59 -2.11 -14.89 -10.89
CA ALA A 59 -0.96 -13.98 -10.86
C ALA A 59 -1.37 -12.56 -10.45
N LEU A 60 -2.45 -12.00 -11.03
CA LEU A 60 -2.95 -10.67 -10.69
C LEU A 60 -3.44 -10.62 -9.24
N LEU A 61 -4.14 -11.66 -8.78
CA LEU A 61 -4.57 -11.77 -7.38
C LEU A 61 -3.39 -11.77 -6.42
N ALA A 62 -2.32 -12.51 -6.75
CA ALA A 62 -1.10 -12.56 -5.94
C ALA A 62 -0.40 -11.19 -5.87
N VAL A 63 -0.26 -10.48 -6.99
CA VAL A 63 0.35 -9.14 -7.02
C VAL A 63 -0.48 -8.12 -6.23
N ALA A 64 -1.81 -8.15 -6.37
CA ALA A 64 -2.70 -7.24 -5.65
C ALA A 64 -2.72 -7.53 -4.14
N ALA A 65 -2.73 -8.81 -3.74
CA ALA A 65 -2.61 -9.21 -2.34
C ALA A 65 -1.25 -8.84 -1.75
N GLY A 66 -0.15 -9.04 -2.49
CA GLY A 66 1.19 -8.63 -2.06
C GLY A 66 1.31 -7.12 -1.90
N GLY A 67 0.81 -6.34 -2.87
CA GLY A 67 0.85 -4.88 -2.82
C GLY A 67 0.01 -4.28 -1.69
N THR A 68 -1.20 -4.80 -1.46
CA THR A 68 -2.03 -4.40 -0.31
C THR A 68 -1.36 -4.73 1.02
N MET A 69 -0.70 -5.90 1.14
CA MET A 69 0.00 -6.30 2.36
C MET A 69 1.19 -5.38 2.68
N VAL A 70 2.05 -5.09 1.69
CA VAL A 70 3.21 -4.21 1.88
C VAL A 70 2.77 -2.79 2.24
N PHE A 71 1.83 -2.22 1.49
CA PHE A 71 1.32 -0.87 1.80
C PHE A 71 0.61 -0.82 3.16
N GLY A 72 -0.11 -1.88 3.53
CA GLY A 72 -0.73 -2.01 4.85
C GLY A 72 0.31 -1.96 5.98
N ILE A 73 1.41 -2.71 5.84
CA ILE A 73 2.50 -2.71 6.84
C ILE A 73 3.18 -1.33 6.92
N ILE A 74 3.46 -0.70 5.77
CA ILE A 74 4.07 0.65 5.73
C ILE A 74 3.14 1.68 6.37
N ALA A 75 1.84 1.64 6.06
CA ALA A 75 0.85 2.53 6.65
C ALA A 75 0.79 2.33 8.18
N LEU A 76 0.76 1.08 8.66
CA LEU A 76 0.82 0.78 10.09
C LEU A 76 2.10 1.32 10.74
N GLY A 77 3.27 1.13 10.13
CA GLY A 77 4.55 1.64 10.63
C GLY A 77 4.58 3.16 10.73
N LEU A 78 4.10 3.87 9.71
CA LEU A 78 4.02 5.33 9.69
C LEU A 78 3.00 5.87 10.69
N VAL A 79 1.86 5.20 10.87
CA VAL A 79 0.87 5.55 11.90
C VAL A 79 1.46 5.37 13.30
N LEU A 80 2.17 4.27 13.55
CA LEU A 80 2.77 4.01 14.86
C LEU A 80 3.89 5.01 15.19
N LEU A 81 4.73 5.35 14.22
CA LEU A 81 5.76 6.40 14.34
C LEU A 81 5.14 7.79 14.51
N GLY A 82 4.08 8.10 13.77
CA GLY A 82 3.34 9.36 13.90
C GLY A 82 2.72 9.51 15.29
N LEU A 83 2.11 8.43 15.80
CA LEU A 83 1.55 8.39 17.15
C LEU A 83 2.64 8.51 18.22
N GLN A 84 3.78 7.83 18.06
CA GLN A 84 4.94 7.99 18.94
C GLN A 84 5.44 9.44 18.92
N LYS A 85 5.52 10.09 17.77
CA LYS A 85 5.94 11.50 17.68
C LYS A 85 4.90 12.46 18.26
N VAL A 86 3.62 12.15 18.24
CA VAL A 86 2.58 12.96 18.91
C VAL A 86 2.62 12.79 20.42
N LEU A 87 2.78 11.56 20.93
CA LEU A 87 2.83 11.30 22.39
C LEU A 87 4.18 11.62 23.04
N MET A 88 5.29 11.44 22.31
CA MET A 88 6.66 11.63 22.80
C MET A 88 7.29 12.96 22.33
N GLY A 89 6.65 13.66 21.40
CA GLY A 89 7.18 14.83 20.69
C GLY A 89 7.39 16.08 21.54
N ASP A 90 6.88 16.12 22.77
CA ASP A 90 7.11 17.24 23.69
C ASP A 90 8.47 17.17 24.42
N ARG A 91 9.18 16.02 24.40
CA ARG A 91 10.49 15.87 25.09
C ARG A 91 11.71 15.82 24.16
N GLN A 92 11.50 15.78 22.85
CA GLN A 92 12.58 15.66 21.86
C GLN A 92 12.92 16.98 21.16
N ASN A 93 12.60 18.11 21.82
CA ASN A 93 13.12 19.43 21.48
C ASN A 93 13.82 20.12 22.69
N PRO A 94 14.94 19.59 23.22
CA PRO A 94 16.00 20.44 23.72
C PRO A 94 16.86 20.85 22.52
N GLN A 95 16.59 22.07 22.05
CA GLN A 95 17.28 22.87 21.03
C GLN A 95 18.78 22.64 20.90
N ALA A 96 19.29 22.46 19.66
CA ALA A 96 20.61 22.90 19.18
C ALA A 96 20.75 22.63 17.68
#